data_AF-A0A059LIX6-F1
#
_entry.id   AF-A0A059LIX6-F1
#
_cell.length_a   1.000
_cell.length_b   1.000
_cell.length_c   1.000
_cell.angle_alpha   90.00
_cell.angle_beta   90.00
_cell.angle_gamma   90.00
#
_symmetry.space_group_name_H-M   'P 1'
#
loop_
_entity.id
_entity.type
_entity.pdbx_description
1 polymer ?
#
loop_
_entity_poly.entity_id
_entity_poly.type
_entity_poly.pdbx_seq_one_letter_code
_entity_poly.pdbx_strand_id
1 'polypeptide(L)'
;MIPAEAAHNTITALGEVGMLQFKDLNADKSAFQRTYANQIKRCDEMARQVRFFQEELRKANVPAASLLPSDRAFDFDRMEGELLQLESELSQLTSNSERLRRSHNELLELQLVLERAAVFFSDARSDALATREDDEGRRGLGEGPALSDIGAPLLESASAAPEASKGVQLGFVAGTVLTDRLAAFERLLFRATRGNVYLRSAGVGSVEDPSTGERHDKAVYVVFFSGERARAKVSKAAEAFGAARYPFPEDRAAQR
;
A
#
# COMPACT_ATOMS: atom_id res chain seq x y z
N MET A 1 23.60 45.90 -41.08
CA MET A 1 22.32 45.68 -40.36
C MET A 1 21.72 44.38 -40.86
N ILE A 2 21.22 43.54 -39.96
CA ILE A 2 20.52 42.31 -40.34
C ILE A 2 19.01 42.59 -40.20
N PRO A 3 18.19 42.39 -41.24
CA PRO A 3 16.74 42.48 -41.13
C PRO A 3 16.18 41.48 -40.11
N ALA A 4 15.12 41.83 -39.39
CA ALA A 4 14.54 40.97 -38.35
C ALA A 4 14.12 39.60 -38.89
N GLU A 5 13.57 39.55 -40.11
CA GLU A 5 13.11 38.31 -40.76
C GLU A 5 14.26 37.35 -41.11
N ALA A 6 15.44 37.89 -41.42
CA ALA A 6 16.63 37.10 -41.75
C ALA A 6 17.50 36.81 -40.52
N ALA A 7 17.18 37.38 -39.36
CA ALA A 7 18.04 37.33 -38.18
C ALA A 7 18.28 35.90 -37.69
N HIS A 8 17.25 35.07 -37.63
CA HIS A 8 17.37 33.69 -37.12
C HIS A 8 18.29 32.82 -38.00
N ASN A 9 18.06 32.83 -39.31
CA ASN A 9 18.87 32.07 -40.27
C ASN A 9 20.32 32.59 -40.30
N THR A 10 20.50 33.90 -40.27
CA THR A 10 21.85 34.51 -40.27
C THR A 10 22.61 34.15 -38.99
N ILE A 11 21.97 34.22 -37.81
CA ILE A 11 22.61 33.84 -36.54
C ILE A 11 22.93 32.35 -36.51
N THR A 12 22.06 31.49 -37.06
CA THR A 12 22.30 30.04 -37.16
C THR A 12 23.55 29.75 -38.00
N ALA A 13 23.63 30.32 -39.22
CA ALA A 13 24.79 30.18 -40.08
C ALA A 13 26.08 30.73 -39.44
N LEU A 14 26.01 31.88 -38.75
CA LEU A 14 27.15 32.43 -38.01
C LEU A 14 27.58 31.53 -36.85
N GLY A 15 26.63 30.87 -36.19
CA GLY A 15 26.87 29.90 -35.12
C GLY A 15 27.60 28.65 -35.59
N GLU A 16 27.26 28.14 -36.78
CA GLU A 16 27.96 27.01 -37.41
C GLU A 16 29.41 27.34 -37.77
N VAL A 17 29.68 28.59 -38.17
CA VAL A 17 31.05 29.07 -38.46
C VAL A 17 31.89 29.16 -37.17
N GLY A 18 31.29 29.57 -36.05
CA GLY A 18 31.93 29.52 -34.72
C GLY A 18 33.10 30.49 -34.49
N MET A 19 33.38 31.42 -35.40
CA MET A 19 34.53 32.35 -35.34
C MET A 19 34.19 33.78 -34.89
N LEU A 20 33.01 33.99 -34.29
CA LEU A 20 32.54 35.31 -33.88
C LEU A 20 32.31 35.39 -32.37
N GLN A 21 32.61 36.57 -31.80
CA GLN A 21 32.27 36.91 -30.42
C GLN A 21 31.25 38.04 -30.41
N PHE A 22 30.08 37.78 -29.81
CA PHE A 22 29.06 38.81 -29.61
C PHE A 22 29.44 39.71 -28.42
N LYS A 23 29.37 41.02 -28.62
CA LYS A 23 29.50 42.02 -27.56
C LYS A 23 28.11 42.44 -27.09
N ASP A 24 27.88 42.44 -25.77
CA ASP A 24 26.60 42.90 -25.22
C ASP A 24 26.45 44.42 -25.38
N LEU A 25 25.49 44.83 -26.21
CA LEU A 25 25.14 46.23 -26.44
C LEU A 25 24.01 46.72 -25.51
N ASN A 26 23.37 45.83 -24.75
CA ASN A 26 22.26 46.13 -23.85
C ASN A 26 22.60 45.70 -22.40
N ALA A 27 23.83 45.98 -21.96
CA ALA A 27 24.31 45.62 -20.62
C ALA A 27 23.54 46.33 -19.50
N ASP A 28 22.91 47.46 -19.81
CA ASP A 28 22.04 48.26 -18.93
C ASP A 28 20.65 47.64 -18.72
N LYS A 29 20.21 46.73 -19.62
CA LYS A 29 18.88 46.12 -19.55
C LYS A 29 18.93 44.76 -18.87
N SER A 30 18.02 44.57 -17.92
CA SER A 30 17.76 43.26 -17.29
C SER A 30 17.33 42.21 -18.32
N ALA A 31 17.65 40.94 -18.09
CA ALA A 31 17.34 39.82 -18.98
C ALA A 31 15.85 39.78 -19.39
N PHE A 32 14.94 40.08 -18.45
CA PHE A 32 13.50 40.05 -18.68
C PHE A 32 12.97 41.20 -19.55
N GLN A 33 13.71 42.30 -19.66
CA GLN A 33 13.32 43.47 -20.44
C GLN A 33 13.86 43.41 -21.88
N ARG A 34 14.60 42.36 -22.23
CA ARG A 34 15.17 42.17 -23.56
C ARG A 34 14.13 41.64 -24.54
N THR A 35 14.28 41.99 -25.82
CA THR A 35 13.31 41.74 -26.89
C THR A 35 12.88 40.28 -27.03
N TYR A 36 13.79 39.31 -26.76
CA TYR A 36 13.53 37.88 -26.95
C TYR A 36 13.32 37.10 -25.63
N ALA A 37 13.07 37.79 -24.51
CA ALA A 37 12.93 37.16 -23.20
C ALA A 37 11.81 36.09 -23.15
N ASN A 38 10.69 36.34 -23.83
CA ASN A 38 9.56 35.40 -23.87
C ASN A 38 9.90 34.11 -24.63
N GLN A 39 10.63 34.22 -25.75
CA GLN A 39 11.05 33.07 -26.56
C GLN A 39 12.06 32.22 -25.79
N ILE A 40 12.99 32.86 -25.06
CA ILE A 40 13.93 32.16 -24.18
C ILE A 40 13.15 31.40 -23.10
N LYS A 41 12.19 32.05 -22.45
CA LYS A 41 11.36 31.40 -21.42
C LYS A 41 10.59 30.18 -21.96
N ARG A 42 10.04 30.25 -23.18
CA ARG A 42 9.39 29.10 -23.84
C ARG A 42 10.36 27.95 -24.06
N CYS A 43 11.58 28.25 -24.55
CA CYS A 43 12.62 27.23 -24.75
C CYS A 43 13.07 26.60 -23.43
N ASP A 44 13.21 27.41 -22.37
CA ASP A 44 13.57 26.91 -21.04
C ASP A 44 12.51 25.95 -20.47
N GLU A 45 11.23 26.24 -20.72
CA GLU A 45 10.12 25.37 -20.33
C GLU A 45 10.12 24.06 -21.11
N MET A 46 10.28 24.12 -22.44
CA MET A 46 10.43 22.91 -23.27
C MET A 46 11.66 22.08 -22.84
N ALA A 47 12.77 22.72 -22.49
CA ALA A 47 13.95 22.04 -21.99
C ALA A 47 13.71 21.38 -20.61
N ARG A 48 12.91 22.01 -19.73
CA ARG A 48 12.41 21.39 -18.48
C ARG A 48 11.61 20.12 -18.79
N GLN A 49 10.69 20.17 -19.75
CA GLN A 49 9.87 19.01 -20.15
C GLN A 49 10.72 17.87 -20.71
N VAL A 50 11.70 18.19 -21.55
CA VAL A 50 12.64 17.18 -22.07
C VAL A 50 13.44 16.52 -20.94
N ARG A 51 13.90 17.29 -19.94
CA ARG A 51 14.57 16.71 -18.76
C ARG A 51 13.64 15.77 -17.97
N PHE A 52 12.38 16.15 -17.79
CA PHE A 52 11.37 15.28 -17.18
C PHE A 52 11.24 13.96 -17.93
N PHE A 53 11.10 13.97 -19.26
CA PHE A 53 11.03 12.74 -20.05
C PHE A 53 12.29 11.87 -19.94
N GLN A 54 13.48 12.49 -19.91
CA GLN A 54 14.73 11.76 -19.72
C GLN A 54 14.79 11.05 -18.35
N GLU A 55 14.29 11.69 -17.30
CA GLU A 55 14.20 11.08 -15.97
C GLU A 55 13.21 9.92 -15.95
N GLU A 56 12.05 10.07 -16.58
CA GLU A 56 11.04 9.01 -16.68
C GLU A 56 11.52 7.81 -17.49
N LEU A 57 12.23 8.05 -18.61
CA LEU A 57 12.87 6.99 -19.40
C LEU A 57 13.94 6.25 -18.59
N ARG A 58 14.74 6.97 -17.78
CA ARG A 58 15.72 6.36 -16.88
C ARG A 58 15.06 5.49 -15.81
N LYS A 59 13.98 5.96 -15.18
CA LYS A 59 13.21 5.16 -14.21
C LYS A 59 12.65 3.88 -14.84
N ALA A 60 12.21 3.96 -16.10
CA ALA A 60 11.69 2.83 -16.86
C ALA A 60 12.78 1.93 -17.48
N ASN A 61 14.08 2.25 -17.31
CA ASN A 61 15.21 1.58 -17.97
C ASN A 61 15.07 1.52 -19.51
N VAL A 62 14.44 2.52 -20.12
CA VAL A 62 14.31 2.61 -21.58
C VAL A 62 15.50 3.39 -22.14
N PRO A 63 16.29 2.81 -23.07
CA PRO A 63 17.42 3.51 -23.66
C PRO A 63 16.93 4.69 -24.50
N ALA A 64 17.49 5.88 -24.27
CA ALA A 64 17.24 7.02 -25.12
C ALA A 64 17.83 6.74 -26.52
N ALA A 65 17.02 6.91 -27.57
CA ALA A 65 17.49 6.75 -28.94
C ALA A 65 18.54 7.83 -29.25
N SER A 66 19.65 7.42 -29.91
CA SER A 66 20.64 8.37 -30.42
C SER A 66 20.01 9.17 -31.55
N LEU A 67 19.86 10.47 -31.36
CA LEU A 67 19.32 11.37 -32.38
C LEU A 67 20.34 11.51 -33.52
N LEU A 68 19.89 11.32 -34.76
CA LEU A 68 20.60 11.79 -35.94
C LEU A 68 20.32 13.29 -36.11
N PRO A 69 21.29 14.10 -36.58
CA PRO A 69 21.03 15.49 -36.93
C PRO A 69 19.90 15.55 -37.96
N SER A 70 18.80 16.22 -37.62
CA SER A 70 17.66 16.40 -38.50
C SER A 70 17.77 17.77 -39.15
N ASP A 71 17.78 17.80 -40.49
CA ASP A 71 17.84 19.00 -41.33
C ASP A 71 16.46 19.71 -41.45
N ARG A 72 15.54 19.43 -40.51
CA ARG A 72 14.20 19.99 -40.51
C ARG A 72 14.18 21.26 -39.68
N ALA A 73 13.64 22.33 -40.27
CA ALA A 73 13.26 23.52 -39.52
C ALA A 73 12.33 23.11 -38.36
N PHE A 74 12.71 23.48 -37.14
CA PHE A 74 11.92 23.19 -35.96
C PHE A 74 10.71 24.13 -35.91
N ASP A 75 9.51 23.54 -35.98
CA ASP A 75 8.28 24.24 -35.65
C ASP A 75 8.12 24.23 -34.12
N PHE A 76 8.59 25.32 -33.49
CA PHE A 76 8.59 25.46 -32.04
C PHE A 76 7.18 25.47 -31.44
N ASP A 77 6.20 26.05 -32.14
CA ASP A 77 4.82 26.12 -31.64
C ASP A 77 4.20 24.72 -31.58
N ARG A 78 4.41 23.93 -32.64
CA ARG A 78 3.98 22.53 -32.68
C ARG A 78 4.69 21.70 -31.61
N MET A 79 6.00 21.84 -31.48
CA MET A 79 6.79 21.06 -30.51
C MET A 79 6.39 21.39 -29.07
N GLU A 80 6.15 22.66 -28.74
CA GLU A 80 5.67 23.07 -27.43
C GLU A 80 4.32 22.42 -27.10
N GLY A 81 3.38 22.41 -28.06
CA GLY A 81 2.10 21.74 -27.91
C GLY A 81 2.24 20.23 -27.69
N GLU A 82 3.08 19.56 -28.48
CA GLU A 82 3.34 18.12 -28.34
C GLU A 82 3.99 17.79 -26.99
N LEU A 83 5.00 18.56 -26.54
CA LEU A 83 5.67 18.33 -25.25
C LEU A 83 4.72 18.54 -24.07
N LEU A 84 3.88 19.58 -24.10
CA LEU A 84 2.88 19.84 -23.07
C LEU A 84 1.85 18.71 -22.98
N GLN A 85 1.36 18.24 -24.12
CA GLN A 85 0.41 17.14 -24.17
C GLN A 85 1.03 15.85 -23.61
N LEU A 86 2.24 15.50 -24.04
CA LEU A 86 2.95 14.30 -23.59
C LEU A 86 3.28 14.36 -22.10
N GLU A 87 3.64 15.52 -21.55
CA GLU A 87 3.91 15.68 -20.11
C GLU A 87 2.63 15.41 -19.30
N SER A 88 1.51 15.98 -19.74
CA SER A 88 0.20 15.76 -19.12
C SER A 88 -0.21 14.30 -19.17
N GLU A 89 -0.13 13.66 -20.33
CA GLU A 89 -0.47 12.25 -20.51
C GLU A 89 0.40 11.34 -19.63
N LEU A 90 1.72 11.55 -19.64
CA LEU A 90 2.65 10.71 -18.87
C LEU A 90 2.47 10.91 -17.36
N SER A 91 2.23 12.15 -16.90
CA SER A 91 1.93 12.44 -15.50
C SER A 91 0.62 11.75 -15.06
N GLN A 92 -0.41 11.76 -15.92
CA GLN A 92 -1.68 11.09 -15.63
C GLN A 92 -1.52 9.57 -15.59
N LEU A 93 -0.83 8.99 -16.58
CA LEU A 93 -0.55 7.56 -16.64
C LEU A 93 0.22 7.08 -15.42
N THR A 94 1.23 7.85 -14.98
CA THR A 94 2.02 7.53 -13.78
C THR A 94 1.12 7.54 -12.53
N SER A 95 0.30 8.58 -12.34
CA SER A 95 -0.65 8.63 -11.21
C SER A 95 -1.64 7.47 -11.22
N ASN A 96 -2.17 7.13 -12.40
CA ASN A 96 -3.13 6.03 -12.55
C ASN A 96 -2.48 4.67 -12.28
N SER A 97 -1.27 4.45 -12.79
CA SER A 97 -0.49 3.23 -12.56
C SER A 97 -0.20 3.03 -11.08
N GLU A 98 0.19 4.10 -10.36
CA GLU A 98 0.42 4.02 -8.92
C GLU A 98 -0.86 3.67 -8.14
N ARG A 99 -2.01 4.28 -8.50
CA ARG A 99 -3.30 3.96 -7.87
C ARG A 99 -3.70 2.51 -8.12
N LEU A 100 -3.53 2.04 -9.35
CA LEU A 100 -3.85 0.67 -9.72
C LEU A 100 -2.96 -0.32 -8.95
N ARG A 101 -1.65 -0.04 -8.87
CA ARG A 101 -0.71 -0.87 -8.10
C ARG A 101 -1.08 -0.93 -6.61
N ARG A 102 -1.41 0.23 -6.00
CA ARG A 102 -1.87 0.29 -4.60
C ARG A 102 -3.12 -0.59 -4.40
N SER A 103 -4.14 -0.38 -5.22
CA SER A 103 -5.40 -1.12 -5.12
C SER A 103 -5.23 -2.62 -5.36
N HIS A 104 -4.41 -3.00 -6.33
CA HIS A 104 -4.08 -4.41 -6.59
C HIS A 104 -3.39 -5.07 -5.39
N ASN A 105 -2.41 -4.39 -4.78
CA ASN A 105 -1.69 -4.92 -3.62
C ASN A 105 -2.62 -5.02 -2.39
N GLU A 106 -3.51 -4.05 -2.18
CA GLU A 106 -4.54 -4.12 -1.14
C GLU A 106 -5.48 -5.32 -1.33
N LEU A 107 -5.89 -5.60 -2.57
CA LEU A 107 -6.74 -6.75 -2.90
C LEU A 107 -6.01 -8.09 -2.72
N LEU A 108 -4.72 -8.15 -3.08
CA LEU A 108 -3.90 -9.34 -2.84
C LEU A 108 -3.77 -9.63 -1.33
N GLU A 109 -3.54 -8.60 -0.52
CA GLU A 109 -3.51 -8.75 0.94
C GLU A 109 -4.87 -9.21 1.48
N LEU A 110 -5.98 -8.65 1.00
CA LEU A 110 -7.32 -9.08 1.38
C LEU A 110 -7.54 -10.56 1.01
N GLN A 111 -7.22 -10.97 -0.22
CA GLN A 111 -7.34 -12.35 -0.67
C GLN A 111 -6.55 -13.29 0.27
N LEU A 112 -5.32 -12.91 0.59
CA LEU A 112 -4.44 -13.68 1.46
C LEU A 112 -5.02 -13.84 2.88
N VAL A 113 -5.58 -12.75 3.41
CA VAL A 113 -6.26 -12.74 4.71
C VAL A 113 -7.47 -13.66 4.68
N LEU A 114 -8.28 -13.62 3.62
CA LEU A 114 -9.47 -14.47 3.46
C LEU A 114 -9.10 -15.96 3.44
N GLU A 115 -8.12 -16.34 2.62
CA GLU A 115 -7.66 -17.73 2.48
C GLU A 115 -7.12 -18.30 3.81
N ARG A 116 -6.29 -17.52 4.52
CA ARG A 116 -5.68 -17.96 5.79
C ARG A 116 -6.66 -17.92 6.95
N ALA A 117 -7.51 -16.91 7.02
CA ALA A 117 -8.55 -16.82 8.05
C ALA A 117 -9.53 -17.99 7.94
N ALA A 118 -9.92 -18.40 6.73
CA ALA A 118 -10.80 -19.56 6.53
C ALA A 118 -10.26 -20.83 7.20
N VAL A 119 -8.95 -21.08 7.09
CA VAL A 119 -8.26 -22.20 7.76
C VAL A 119 -8.29 -22.03 9.29
N PHE A 120 -8.01 -20.84 9.81
CA PHE A 120 -8.07 -20.62 11.26
C PHE A 120 -9.47 -20.84 11.85
N PHE A 121 -10.53 -20.47 11.12
CA PHE A 121 -11.90 -20.72 11.54
C PHE A 121 -12.31 -22.20 11.40
N SER A 122 -11.74 -22.97 10.47
CA SER A 122 -11.98 -24.42 10.42
C SER A 122 -11.29 -25.12 11.59
N ASP A 123 -10.04 -24.76 11.88
CA ASP A 123 -9.24 -25.39 12.93
C ASP A 123 -9.83 -25.08 14.31
N ALA A 124 -10.22 -23.83 14.58
CA ALA A 124 -10.87 -23.45 15.84
C ALA A 124 -12.21 -24.19 16.06
N ARG A 125 -12.93 -24.54 14.99
CA ARG A 125 -14.15 -25.35 15.08
C ARG A 125 -13.84 -26.82 15.33
N SER A 126 -12.81 -27.37 14.69
CA SER A 126 -12.35 -28.73 14.93
C SER A 126 -11.88 -28.92 16.37
N ASP A 127 -11.06 -28.00 16.89
CA ASP A 127 -10.60 -28.02 18.29
C ASP A 127 -11.78 -27.95 19.28
N ALA A 128 -12.76 -27.09 19.02
CA ALA A 128 -13.95 -26.97 19.88
C ALA A 128 -14.84 -28.22 19.87
N LEU A 129 -14.86 -28.99 18.77
CA LEU A 129 -15.57 -30.26 18.67
C LEU A 129 -14.79 -31.39 19.36
N ALA A 130 -13.48 -31.48 19.15
CA ALA A 130 -12.63 -32.48 19.80
C ALA A 130 -12.64 -32.34 21.34
N THR A 131 -12.62 -31.10 21.86
CA THR A 131 -12.69 -30.85 23.31
C THR A 131 -14.05 -31.24 23.92
N ARG A 132 -15.12 -31.34 23.10
CA ARG A 132 -16.43 -31.81 23.56
C ARG A 132 -16.52 -33.34 23.59
N GLU A 133 -15.85 -34.02 22.66
CA GLU A 133 -15.82 -35.49 22.62
C GLU A 133 -14.98 -36.08 23.78
N ASP A 134 -13.93 -35.39 24.22
CA ASP A 134 -13.12 -35.81 25.39
C ASP A 134 -13.85 -35.66 26.74
N ASP A 135 -14.86 -34.79 26.84
CA ASP A 135 -15.62 -34.55 28.08
C ASP A 135 -16.88 -35.45 28.19
N GLU A 136 -17.42 -35.92 27.06
CA GLU A 136 -18.47 -36.95 27.04
C GLU A 136 -17.91 -38.39 27.19
N GLY A 137 -16.65 -38.63 26.80
CA GLY A 137 -15.99 -39.93 26.95
C GLY A 137 -15.58 -40.30 28.39
N ARG A 138 -15.63 -39.35 29.34
CA ARG A 138 -15.19 -39.55 30.74
C ARG A 138 -16.33 -39.64 31.76
N ARG A 139 -17.60 -39.54 31.33
CA ARG A 139 -18.80 -39.68 32.19
C ARG A 139 -19.45 -41.07 32.17
N GLY A 140 -18.77 -42.08 31.62
CA GLY A 140 -19.23 -43.47 31.66
C GLY A 140 -18.22 -44.37 32.37
N LEU A 141 -18.60 -44.85 33.57
CA LEU A 141 -18.00 -45.91 34.42
C LEU A 141 -17.33 -45.39 35.71
N GLY A 142 -18.01 -45.60 36.85
CA GLY A 142 -17.37 -45.67 38.16
C GLY A 142 -18.19 -45.10 39.32
N GLU A 143 -18.81 -45.98 40.11
CA GLU A 143 -19.36 -45.70 41.44
C GLU A 143 -18.24 -45.32 42.45
N GLY A 144 -18.55 -44.45 43.42
CA GLY A 144 -17.81 -44.35 44.69
C GLY A 144 -17.07 -43.04 44.99
N PRO A 145 -16.86 -42.67 46.28
CA PRO A 145 -17.14 -41.32 46.76
C PRO A 145 -15.92 -40.39 46.92
N ALA A 146 -16.21 -39.09 46.79
CA ALA A 146 -15.57 -37.91 47.36
C ALA A 146 -14.09 -38.01 47.80
N LEU A 147 -13.23 -37.20 47.16
CA LEU A 147 -12.33 -36.25 47.83
C LEU A 147 -11.67 -35.32 46.78
N SER A 148 -12.07 -34.05 46.83
CA SER A 148 -11.31 -32.85 46.48
C SER A 148 -10.46 -32.86 45.20
N ASP A 149 -11.01 -32.32 44.11
CA ASP A 149 -10.21 -31.70 43.06
C ASP A 149 -10.59 -30.21 42.93
N ILE A 150 -9.60 -29.36 43.19
CA ILE A 150 -9.70 -27.91 43.20
C ILE A 150 -9.51 -27.45 41.76
N GLY A 151 -10.61 -27.34 41.01
CA GLY A 151 -10.51 -26.93 39.60
C GLY A 151 -11.81 -26.65 38.85
N ALA A 152 -12.95 -26.54 39.53
CA ALA A 152 -14.22 -26.23 38.86
C ALA A 152 -14.37 -24.70 38.62
N PRO A 153 -14.76 -24.24 37.41
CA PRO A 153 -15.28 -22.90 37.25
C PRO A 153 -16.68 -22.86 37.90
N LEU A 154 -16.81 -22.00 38.90
CA LEU A 154 -18.04 -21.69 39.64
C LEU A 154 -19.15 -21.14 38.74
N LEU A 155 -20.00 -22.01 38.17
CA LEU A 155 -21.28 -21.59 37.61
C LEU A 155 -22.37 -22.68 37.65
N GLU A 156 -22.59 -23.30 38.80
CA GLU A 156 -23.75 -24.17 39.02
C GLU A 156 -24.48 -23.78 40.31
N SER A 157 -25.26 -22.70 40.24
CA SER A 157 -26.41 -22.49 41.13
C SER A 157 -27.38 -21.45 40.56
N ALA A 158 -28.10 -21.82 39.50
CA ALA A 158 -29.39 -21.22 39.16
C ALA A 158 -30.12 -22.13 38.16
N SER A 159 -30.82 -23.14 38.68
CA SER A 159 -31.72 -23.99 37.90
C SER A 159 -33.00 -23.24 37.51
N ALA A 160 -33.20 -22.98 36.21
CA ALA A 160 -34.52 -22.90 35.56
C ALA A 160 -34.44 -22.86 34.02
N ALA A 161 -34.85 -23.97 33.38
CA ALA A 161 -35.40 -24.11 32.02
C ALA A 161 -34.50 -23.86 30.77
N PRO A 162 -34.76 -24.58 29.65
CA PRO A 162 -33.86 -24.68 28.51
C PRO A 162 -34.13 -23.58 27.49
N GLU A 163 -33.38 -22.48 27.57
CA GLU A 163 -33.29 -21.50 26.49
C GLU A 163 -32.00 -21.79 25.70
N ALA A 164 -32.16 -22.01 24.41
CA ALA A 164 -31.09 -22.29 23.46
C ALA A 164 -29.84 -21.44 23.73
N SER A 165 -28.70 -22.11 23.77
CA SER A 165 -27.36 -21.54 23.88
C SER A 165 -27.23 -20.22 23.10
N LYS A 166 -27.33 -19.08 23.80
CA LYS A 166 -26.82 -17.81 23.32
C LYS A 166 -25.31 -17.96 23.26
N GLY A 167 -24.82 -18.49 22.13
CA GLY A 167 -23.41 -18.58 21.84
C GLY A 167 -22.80 -17.19 22.05
N VAL A 168 -21.75 -17.12 22.86
CA VAL A 168 -20.96 -15.89 23.03
C VAL A 168 -20.53 -15.46 21.63
N GLN A 169 -21.12 -14.39 21.10
CA GLN A 169 -20.70 -13.79 19.84
C GLN A 169 -19.31 -13.17 20.07
N LEU A 170 -18.27 -13.93 19.74
CA LEU A 170 -16.90 -13.44 19.71
C LEU A 170 -16.73 -12.58 18.46
N GLY A 171 -16.34 -11.33 18.65
CA GLY A 171 -15.89 -10.50 17.54
C GLY A 171 -14.48 -10.92 17.13
N PHE A 172 -14.15 -10.72 15.86
CA PHE A 172 -12.80 -10.94 15.37
C PHE A 172 -12.30 -9.77 14.54
N VAL A 173 -10.98 -9.60 14.50
CA VAL A 173 -10.30 -8.67 13.60
C VAL A 173 -9.20 -9.44 12.88
N ALA A 174 -9.20 -9.35 11.56
CA ALA A 174 -8.20 -9.96 10.70
C ALA A 174 -7.37 -8.87 9.99
N GLY A 175 -6.10 -9.18 9.73
CA GLY A 175 -5.18 -8.25 9.11
C GLY A 175 -3.83 -8.86 8.77
N THR A 176 -2.96 -8.03 8.21
CA THR A 176 -1.57 -8.36 7.88
C THR A 176 -0.64 -7.56 8.79
N VAL A 177 0.46 -8.19 9.22
CA VAL A 177 1.53 -7.56 10.02
C VAL A 177 2.88 -8.05 9.53
N LEU A 178 3.92 -7.23 9.66
CA LEU A 178 5.29 -7.68 9.37
C LEU A 178 5.69 -8.81 10.31
N THR A 179 6.32 -9.85 9.75
CA THR A 179 6.74 -11.05 10.49
C THR A 179 7.67 -10.69 11.66
N ASP A 180 8.59 -9.74 11.45
CA ASP A 180 9.51 -9.24 12.49
C ASP A 180 8.80 -8.59 13.68
N ARG A 181 7.62 -7.99 13.44
CA ARG A 181 6.83 -7.28 14.45
C ARG A 181 5.81 -8.19 15.13
N LEU A 182 5.58 -9.40 14.61
CA LEU A 182 4.56 -10.32 15.10
C LEU A 182 4.74 -10.66 16.59
N ALA A 183 5.95 -11.00 17.01
CA ALA A 183 6.24 -11.35 18.41
C ALA A 183 6.10 -10.16 19.38
N ALA A 184 6.33 -8.92 18.91
CA ALA A 184 6.11 -7.72 19.70
C ALA A 184 4.61 -7.38 19.78
N PHE A 185 3.88 -7.57 18.68
CA PHE A 185 2.44 -7.38 18.59
C PHE A 185 1.68 -8.32 19.52
N GLU A 186 2.01 -9.61 19.53
CA GLU A 186 1.41 -10.61 20.42
C GLU A 186 1.60 -10.23 21.91
N ARG A 187 2.83 -9.86 22.29
CA ARG A 187 3.13 -9.44 23.67
C ARG A 187 2.36 -8.18 24.07
N LEU A 188 2.20 -7.21 23.17
CA LEU A 188 1.40 -6.01 23.45
C LEU A 188 -0.08 -6.36 23.61
N LEU A 189 -0.64 -7.17 22.72
CA LEU A 189 -2.03 -7.62 22.79
C LEU A 189 -2.31 -8.35 24.11
N PHE A 190 -1.44 -9.29 24.49
CA PHE A 190 -1.57 -10.04 25.73
C PHE A 190 -1.56 -9.13 26.96
N ARG A 191 -0.61 -8.18 27.02
CA ARG A 191 -0.50 -7.21 28.13
C ARG A 191 -1.69 -6.25 28.19
N ALA A 192 -2.12 -5.71 27.06
CA ALA A 192 -3.22 -4.74 27.00
C ALA A 192 -4.58 -5.35 27.36
N THR A 193 -4.78 -6.62 26.98
CA THR A 193 -6.06 -7.34 27.15
C THR A 193 -6.07 -8.27 28.37
N ARG A 194 -4.93 -8.41 29.07
CA ARG A 194 -4.72 -9.31 30.22
C ARG A 194 -5.04 -10.77 29.88
N GLY A 195 -4.74 -11.19 28.65
CA GLY A 195 -4.99 -12.56 28.18
C GLY A 195 -6.44 -12.84 27.74
N ASN A 196 -7.33 -11.84 27.71
CA ASN A 196 -8.74 -12.03 27.30
C ASN A 196 -8.94 -12.04 25.77
N VAL A 197 -7.89 -12.32 25.01
CA VAL A 197 -7.88 -12.26 23.55
C VAL A 197 -7.08 -13.45 23.03
N TYR A 198 -7.60 -14.06 21.97
CA TYR A 198 -6.98 -15.20 21.31
C TYR A 198 -6.43 -14.78 19.95
N LEU A 199 -5.12 -14.97 19.74
CA LEU A 199 -4.43 -14.62 18.51
C LEU A 199 -4.07 -15.91 17.74
N ARG A 200 -4.44 -15.97 16.46
CA ARG A 200 -3.90 -16.90 15.48
C ARG A 200 -3.09 -16.12 14.46
N SER A 201 -1.94 -16.65 14.04
CA SER A 201 -1.14 -16.05 12.99
C SER A 201 -0.49 -17.10 12.10
N ALA A 202 -0.27 -16.77 10.84
CA ALA A 202 0.49 -17.57 9.89
C ALA A 202 1.34 -16.67 9.01
N GLY A 203 2.62 -17.02 8.85
CA GLY A 203 3.50 -16.38 7.88
C GLY A 203 3.04 -16.70 6.47
N VAL A 204 2.97 -15.69 5.61
CA VAL A 204 2.55 -15.86 4.21
C VAL A 204 3.62 -15.48 3.20
N GLY A 205 4.84 -15.24 3.69
CA GLY A 205 6.01 -14.96 2.89
C GLY A 205 6.05 -13.50 2.42
N SER A 206 6.80 -13.28 1.34
CA SER A 206 7.12 -11.94 0.86
C SER A 206 5.98 -11.34 0.05
N VAL A 207 5.37 -10.27 0.58
CA VAL A 207 4.26 -9.52 -0.05
C VAL A 207 4.73 -8.09 -0.29
N GLU A 208 4.38 -7.55 -1.46
CA GLU A 208 4.71 -6.16 -1.82
C GLU A 208 3.84 -5.18 -1.05
N ASP A 209 4.47 -4.24 -0.34
CA ASP A 209 3.74 -3.23 0.41
C ASP A 209 3.04 -2.25 -0.56
N PRO A 210 1.74 -1.96 -0.42
CA PRO A 210 1.04 -1.01 -1.28
C PRO A 210 1.68 0.39 -1.30
N SER A 211 2.34 0.82 -0.22
CA SER A 211 2.93 2.15 -0.09
C SER A 211 4.36 2.25 -0.63
N THR A 212 5.22 1.27 -0.32
CA THR A 212 6.65 1.31 -0.68
C THR A 212 6.97 0.53 -1.96
N GLY A 213 6.15 -0.45 -2.33
CA GLY A 213 6.45 -1.41 -3.39
C GLY A 213 7.62 -2.34 -3.05
N GLU A 214 8.11 -2.31 -1.81
CA GLU A 214 9.13 -3.24 -1.33
C GLU A 214 8.49 -4.55 -0.88
N ARG A 215 9.20 -5.65 -1.14
CA ARG A 215 8.81 -6.97 -0.70
C ARG A 215 9.21 -7.16 0.76
N HIS A 216 8.21 -7.30 1.62
CA HIS A 216 8.43 -7.60 3.02
C HIS A 216 7.75 -8.92 3.39
N ASP A 217 8.38 -9.66 4.29
CA ASP A 217 7.78 -10.88 4.83
C ASP A 217 6.62 -10.53 5.75
N LYS A 218 5.39 -10.77 5.28
CA LYS A 218 4.15 -10.48 6.00
C LYS A 218 3.54 -11.77 6.58
N ALA A 219 2.91 -11.62 7.73
CA ALA A 219 2.11 -12.63 8.40
C ALA A 219 0.66 -12.16 8.48
N VAL A 220 -0.27 -13.07 8.20
CA VAL A 220 -1.70 -12.84 8.45
C VAL A 220 -1.99 -13.17 9.90
N TYR A 221 -2.78 -12.33 10.56
CA TYR A 221 -3.26 -12.58 11.91
C TYR A 221 -4.78 -12.50 11.98
N VAL A 222 -5.36 -13.29 12.89
CA VAL A 222 -6.77 -13.22 13.29
C VAL A 222 -6.81 -13.15 14.82
N VAL A 223 -7.47 -12.12 15.32
CA VAL A 223 -7.61 -11.85 16.76
C VAL A 223 -9.07 -11.98 17.14
N PHE A 224 -9.38 -12.94 18.00
CA PHE A 224 -10.71 -13.14 18.57
C PHE A 224 -10.80 -12.44 19.92
N PHE A 225 -11.88 -11.68 20.13
CA PHE A 225 -12.12 -10.93 21.35
C PHE A 225 -13.59 -10.96 21.75
N SER A 226 -13.85 -10.77 23.04
CA SER A 226 -15.19 -10.56 23.57
C SER A 226 -15.32 -9.13 24.10
N GLY A 227 -16.33 -8.41 23.61
CA GLY A 227 -16.68 -7.07 24.06
C GLY A 227 -15.96 -5.91 23.35
N GLU A 228 -16.62 -4.75 23.35
CA GLU A 228 -16.20 -3.55 22.61
C GLU A 228 -14.90 -2.91 23.13
N ARG A 229 -14.67 -2.98 24.46
CA ARG A 229 -13.42 -2.51 25.07
C ARG A 229 -12.19 -3.25 24.56
N ALA A 230 -12.32 -4.55 24.27
CA ALA A 230 -11.24 -5.34 23.70
C ALA A 230 -11.01 -4.96 22.23
N ARG A 231 -12.08 -4.77 21.45
CA ARG A 231 -12.00 -4.28 20.05
C ARG A 231 -11.22 -2.98 19.93
N ALA A 232 -11.49 -2.01 20.80
CA ALA A 232 -10.79 -0.72 20.79
C ALA A 232 -9.28 -0.87 21.10
N LYS A 233 -8.91 -1.77 22.01
CA LYS A 233 -7.51 -2.06 22.33
C LYS A 233 -6.78 -2.78 21.20
N VAL A 234 -7.42 -3.80 20.60
CA VAL A 234 -6.88 -4.53 19.44
C VAL A 234 -6.69 -3.59 18.26
N SER A 235 -7.68 -2.71 18.01
CA SER A 235 -7.61 -1.70 16.96
C SER A 235 -6.44 -0.73 17.14
N LYS A 236 -6.25 -0.21 18.36
CA LYS A 236 -5.11 0.66 18.68
C LYS A 236 -3.77 -0.06 18.58
N ALA A 237 -3.70 -1.32 18.98
CA ALA A 237 -2.49 -2.13 18.84
C ALA A 237 -2.14 -2.36 17.36
N ALA A 238 -3.14 -2.69 16.52
CA ALA A 238 -2.94 -2.87 15.09
C ALA A 238 -2.43 -1.58 14.43
N GLU A 239 -3.04 -0.44 14.76
CA GLU A 239 -2.59 0.88 14.28
C GLU A 239 -1.16 1.21 14.73
N ALA A 240 -0.80 0.93 15.99
CA ALA A 240 0.54 1.21 16.52
C ALA A 240 1.66 0.39 15.83
N PHE A 241 1.34 -0.81 15.35
CA PHE A 241 2.30 -1.67 14.65
C PHE A 241 2.29 -1.51 13.13
N GLY A 242 1.40 -0.69 12.59
CA GLY A 242 1.22 -0.50 11.14
C GLY A 242 0.56 -1.71 10.46
N ALA A 243 -0.26 -2.46 11.19
CA ALA A 243 -0.98 -3.59 10.66
C ALA A 243 -2.18 -3.15 9.82
N ALA A 244 -2.26 -3.61 8.58
CA ALA A 244 -3.43 -3.36 7.73
C ALA A 244 -4.59 -4.23 8.21
N ARG A 245 -5.73 -3.60 8.48
CA ARG A 245 -6.95 -4.29 8.91
C ARG A 245 -7.87 -4.41 7.72
N TYR A 246 -8.33 -5.62 7.46
CA TYR A 246 -9.28 -5.89 6.40
C TYR A 246 -10.63 -6.29 7.00
N PRO A 247 -11.74 -5.71 6.52
CA PRO A 247 -13.06 -6.12 6.96
C PRO A 247 -13.31 -7.54 6.45
N PHE A 248 -13.28 -8.51 7.36
CA PHE A 248 -13.61 -9.89 7.04
C PHE A 248 -15.11 -10.10 7.36
N PRO A 249 -15.94 -10.51 6.37
CA PRO A 249 -17.36 -10.72 6.60
C PRO A 249 -17.62 -11.88 7.57
N GLU A 250 -18.47 -11.66 8.58
CA GLU A 250 -18.87 -12.70 9.54
C GLU A 250 -19.72 -13.81 8.88
N ASP A 251 -20.38 -13.51 7.75
CA ASP A 251 -21.25 -14.45 7.04
C ASP A 251 -20.51 -15.37 6.06
N ARG A 252 -20.69 -16.69 6.24
CA ARG A 252 -20.15 -17.74 5.33
C ARG A 252 -20.66 -17.60 3.88
N ALA A 253 -21.80 -16.95 3.67
CA ALA A 253 -22.35 -16.67 2.33
C ALA A 253 -21.63 -15.53 1.61
N ALA A 254 -21.03 -14.59 2.34
CA ALA A 254 -20.24 -13.48 1.82
C ALA A 254 -18.74 -13.81 1.70
N GLN A 255 -18.34 -15.03 2.07
CA GLN A 255 -16.97 -15.57 1.97
C GLN A 255 -16.72 -16.37 0.68
N ARG A 256 -17.70 -16.44 -0.24
CA ARG A 256 -17.62 -17.13 -1.54
C ARG A 256 -17.42 -16.17 -2.69
#